data_AF-A0A8S3SCN5-F1
#
_entry.id   AF-A0A8S3SCN5-F1
#
_cell.length_a   1.000
_cell.length_b   1.000
_cell.length_c   1.000
_cell.angle_alpha   90.00
_cell.angle_beta   90.00
_cell.angle_gamma   90.00
#
_symmetry.space_group_name_H-M   'P 1'
#
loop_
_entity.id
_entity.type
_entity.pdbx_description
1 polymer ?
#
loop_
_entity_poly.entity_id
_entity_poly.type
_entity_poly.pdbx_seq_one_letter_code
_entity_poly.pdbx_strand_id
1 'polypeptide(L)'
;MSWLNEIGHEFSNFLKLGDADFYNFLVFLKEGGHLKRSILFFMSDHGTMIDRIRNTPIGRIEAKLPFFSIVLPTILKKKYPHIDHNLQTNINRLTSPLDLYKTLIDIATNSYNPQPKGTEAIKNSGISLFNEIPKDRTCTDALIPESSCACYTSEAIPTNNAVIENITSSVVGTINNYLKPHRSKCAVLILKKIHQAKLIHSNLKHLEPGKKKAIWQYLYKPKLDKKQRYFIIFEVMPSEGIFEVTTEITQTNNFIILDKIIRANRYGNQSACIDDRDLKPYCYCKETTLEVQS
;
A
#
# COMPACT_ATOMS: atom_id res chain seq x y z
N MET A 1 -10.74 -2.64 -20.90
CA MET A 1 -9.80 -2.76 -19.77
C MET A 1 -9.67 -4.24 -19.48
N SER A 2 -8.46 -4.79 -19.54
CA SER A 2 -8.22 -6.20 -19.26
C SER A 2 -7.52 -6.29 -17.90
N TRP A 3 -8.00 -7.18 -17.02
CA TRP A 3 -7.45 -7.39 -15.69
C TRP A 3 -6.99 -8.84 -15.55
N LEU A 4 -5.68 -9.04 -15.41
CA LEU A 4 -5.06 -10.37 -15.33
C LEU A 4 -4.56 -10.58 -13.89
N ASN A 5 -5.21 -11.48 -13.15
CA ASN A 5 -4.88 -11.73 -11.74
C ASN A 5 -4.13 -13.07 -11.55
N GLU A 6 -4.60 -14.14 -12.20
CA GLU A 6 -4.18 -15.53 -11.93
C GLU A 6 -2.67 -15.79 -12.08
N ILE A 7 -2.01 -15.13 -13.04
CA ILE A 7 -0.60 -15.41 -13.38
C ILE A 7 0.37 -15.01 -12.25
N GLY A 8 -0.02 -14.07 -11.38
CA GLY A 8 0.85 -13.53 -10.32
C GLY A 8 0.27 -13.56 -8.91
N HIS A 9 -1.00 -13.94 -8.73
CA HIS A 9 -1.68 -13.81 -7.44
C HIS A 9 -1.16 -14.80 -6.38
N GLU A 10 -0.92 -16.05 -6.78
CA GLU A 10 -0.51 -17.13 -5.86
C GLU A 10 1.02 -17.26 -5.73
N PHE A 11 1.74 -17.19 -6.86
CA PHE A 11 3.18 -17.42 -6.93
C PHE A 11 3.83 -16.45 -7.92
N SER A 12 4.72 -15.59 -7.44
CA SER A 12 5.40 -14.59 -8.30
C SER A 12 6.25 -15.24 -9.40
N ASN A 13 6.71 -16.49 -9.20
CA ASN A 13 7.47 -17.23 -10.20
C ASN A 13 6.67 -17.56 -11.47
N PHE A 14 5.33 -17.56 -11.41
CA PHE A 14 4.48 -17.82 -12.56
C PHE A 14 4.43 -16.65 -13.54
N LEU A 15 4.88 -15.46 -13.15
CA LEU A 15 5.00 -14.31 -14.05
C LEU A 15 5.85 -14.62 -15.28
N LYS A 16 6.86 -15.50 -15.17
CA LYS A 16 7.67 -15.94 -16.31
C LYS A 16 6.83 -16.62 -17.40
N LEU A 17 5.72 -17.27 -17.04
CA LEU A 17 4.86 -17.96 -18.01
C LEU A 17 4.15 -16.98 -18.95
N GLY A 18 3.87 -15.75 -18.50
CA GLY A 18 3.24 -14.71 -19.33
C GLY A 18 4.23 -13.79 -20.05
N ASP A 19 5.54 -13.89 -19.77
CA ASP A 19 6.54 -12.93 -20.25
C ASP A 19 6.58 -12.83 -21.79
N ALA A 20 6.60 -13.99 -22.47
CA ALA A 20 6.58 -14.04 -23.93
C ALA A 20 5.27 -13.46 -24.51
N ASP A 21 4.13 -13.70 -23.87
CA ASP A 21 2.84 -13.19 -24.32
C ASP A 21 2.75 -11.67 -24.16
N PHE A 22 3.19 -11.13 -23.03
CA PHE A 22 3.28 -9.68 -22.82
C PHE A 22 4.25 -9.03 -23.80
N TYR A 23 5.42 -9.64 -24.02
CA TYR A 23 6.39 -9.16 -25.00
C TYR A 23 5.77 -9.09 -26.40
N ASN A 24 5.20 -10.20 -26.88
CA ASN A 24 4.59 -10.29 -28.20
C ASN A 24 3.43 -9.30 -28.35
N PHE A 25 2.61 -9.12 -27.32
CA PHE A 25 1.52 -8.14 -27.32
C PHE A 25 2.05 -6.70 -27.43
N LEU A 26 3.08 -6.35 -26.66
CA LEU A 26 3.70 -5.01 -26.71
C LEU A 26 4.41 -4.75 -28.05
N VAL A 27 5.07 -5.75 -28.63
CA VAL A 27 5.66 -5.69 -29.97
C VAL A 27 4.58 -5.47 -31.02
N PHE A 28 3.50 -6.25 -30.99
CA PHE A 28 2.35 -6.08 -31.88
C PHE A 28 1.77 -4.66 -31.80
N LEU A 29 1.54 -4.14 -30.60
CA LEU A 29 1.03 -2.77 -30.41
C LEU A 29 1.97 -1.71 -31.00
N LYS A 30 3.29 -1.87 -30.82
CA LYS A 30 4.30 -0.92 -31.27
C LYS A 30 4.53 -0.99 -32.78
N GLU A 31 4.84 -2.17 -33.31
CA GLU A 31 5.21 -2.38 -34.72
C GLU A 31 4.00 -2.28 -35.64
N GLY A 32 2.82 -2.75 -35.21
CA GLY A 32 1.55 -2.54 -35.91
C GLY A 32 1.10 -1.07 -35.94
N GLY A 33 1.80 -0.17 -35.23
CA GLY A 33 1.50 1.26 -35.21
C GLY A 33 0.27 1.64 -34.37
N HIS A 34 -0.28 0.72 -33.57
CA HIS A 34 -1.43 0.98 -32.70
C HIS A 34 -1.12 2.06 -31.66
N LEU A 35 0.13 2.15 -31.19
CA LEU A 35 0.58 3.19 -30.25
C LEU A 35 0.75 4.60 -30.89
N LYS A 36 0.54 4.76 -32.21
CA LYS A 36 0.66 6.09 -32.86
C LYS A 36 -0.45 7.04 -32.47
N ARG A 37 -1.62 6.53 -32.06
CA ARG A 37 -2.82 7.31 -31.71
C ARG A 37 -3.48 6.88 -30.40
N SER A 38 -2.84 6.00 -29.64
CA SER A 38 -3.36 5.47 -28.38
C SER A 38 -2.39 5.76 -27.24
N ILE A 39 -2.94 6.06 -26.07
CA ILE A 39 -2.19 6.07 -24.80
C ILE A 39 -2.31 4.66 -24.21
N LEU A 40 -1.18 4.04 -23.88
CA LEU A 40 -1.15 2.75 -23.19
C LEU A 40 -0.80 2.97 -21.73
N PHE A 41 -1.64 2.48 -20.83
CA PHE A 41 -1.34 2.35 -19.42
C PHE A 41 -1.11 0.87 -19.10
N PHE A 42 0.00 0.55 -18.43
CA PHE A 42 0.30 -0.81 -17.96
C PHE A 42 0.63 -0.74 -16.47
N MET A 43 -0.18 -1.40 -15.65
CA MET A 43 -0.14 -1.20 -14.19
C MET A 43 -0.54 -2.47 -13.42
N SER A 44 -0.17 -2.52 -12.15
CA SER A 44 -0.73 -3.43 -11.15
C SER A 44 -1.56 -2.66 -10.11
N ASP A 45 -2.39 -3.36 -9.33
CA ASP A 45 -3.09 -2.81 -8.15
C ASP A 45 -2.20 -2.82 -6.91
N HIS A 46 -1.39 -3.87 -6.76
CA HIS A 46 -0.45 -4.03 -5.67
C HIS A 46 0.82 -4.78 -6.11
N GLY A 47 1.82 -4.85 -5.22
CA GLY A 47 2.95 -5.77 -5.36
C GLY A 47 2.64 -7.16 -4.78
N THR A 48 3.64 -8.00 -4.55
CA THR A 48 3.40 -9.36 -4.03
C THR A 48 2.90 -9.34 -2.57
N MET A 49 1.71 -9.89 -2.31
CA MET A 49 1.04 -9.87 -1.00
C MET A 49 1.00 -11.22 -0.25
N ILE A 50 1.28 -12.33 -0.92
CA ILE A 50 0.99 -13.69 -0.38
C ILE A 50 2.25 -14.53 -0.17
N ASP A 51 3.29 -14.35 -0.99
CA ASP A 51 4.50 -15.17 -0.95
C ASP A 51 5.40 -14.84 0.26
N ARG A 52 6.31 -15.75 0.65
CA ARG A 52 7.30 -15.60 1.72
C ARG A 52 8.07 -14.29 1.63
N ILE A 53 8.31 -13.79 0.42
CA ILE A 53 8.97 -12.51 0.18
C ILE A 53 8.24 -11.35 0.87
N ARG A 54 6.89 -11.39 0.99
CA ARG A 54 6.07 -10.38 1.69
C ARG A 54 6.48 -10.17 3.14
N ASN A 55 7.08 -11.18 3.78
CA ASN A 55 7.53 -11.11 5.16
C ASN A 55 8.93 -10.49 5.32
N THR A 56 9.62 -10.17 4.23
CA THR A 56 10.90 -9.46 4.23
C THR A 56 10.68 -7.94 4.23
N PRO A 57 11.64 -7.12 4.69
CA PRO A 57 11.52 -5.66 4.63
C PRO A 57 11.23 -5.14 3.21
N ILE A 58 11.88 -5.70 2.18
CA ILE A 58 11.66 -5.30 0.79
C ILE A 58 10.27 -5.71 0.30
N GLY A 59 9.82 -6.93 0.57
CA GLY A 59 8.49 -7.38 0.14
C GLY A 59 7.34 -6.59 0.75
N ARG A 60 7.53 -6.01 1.95
CA ARG A 60 6.53 -5.08 2.54
C ARG A 60 6.45 -3.74 1.82
N ILE A 61 7.58 -3.27 1.29
CA ILE A 61 7.64 -2.05 0.48
C ILE A 61 7.00 -2.33 -0.88
N GLU A 62 7.42 -3.41 -1.55
CA GLU A 62 6.86 -3.88 -2.83
C GLU A 62 5.34 -4.05 -2.77
N ALA A 63 4.81 -4.67 -1.70
CA ALA A 63 3.38 -4.83 -1.48
C ALA A 63 2.57 -3.52 -1.56
N LYS A 64 3.20 -2.38 -1.25
CA LYS A 64 2.58 -1.05 -1.23
C LYS A 64 2.93 -0.20 -2.47
N LEU A 65 3.80 -0.69 -3.34
CA LEU A 65 4.29 0.00 -4.52
C LEU A 65 3.88 -0.79 -5.78
N PRO A 66 2.65 -0.59 -6.27
CA PRO A 66 2.26 -1.18 -7.55
C PRO A 66 3.11 -0.66 -8.70
N PHE A 67 3.29 -1.49 -9.71
CA PHE A 67 3.93 -1.09 -10.96
C PHE A 67 2.99 -0.17 -11.74
N PHE A 68 3.53 0.86 -12.38
CA PHE A 68 2.79 1.72 -13.30
C PHE A 68 3.70 2.23 -14.42
N SER A 69 3.24 2.13 -15.66
CA SER A 69 3.86 2.76 -16.81
C SER A 69 2.82 3.37 -17.75
N ILE A 70 3.25 4.38 -18.48
CA ILE A 70 2.46 5.10 -19.47
C ILE A 70 3.26 5.28 -20.76
N VAL A 71 2.64 4.99 -21.89
CA VAL A 71 3.18 5.29 -23.22
C VAL A 71 2.26 6.28 -23.90
N LEU A 72 2.81 7.46 -24.26
CA LEU A 72 2.08 8.46 -25.02
C LEU A 72 2.29 8.29 -26.53
N PRO A 73 1.26 8.55 -27.34
CA PRO A 73 1.41 8.59 -28.79
C PRO A 73 2.31 9.75 -29.21
N THR A 74 3.11 9.55 -30.26
CA THR A 74 4.08 10.54 -30.75
C THR A 74 3.43 11.87 -31.14
N ILE A 75 2.19 11.84 -31.62
CA ILE A 75 1.40 13.03 -31.97
C ILE A 75 1.12 13.90 -30.73
N LEU A 76 0.78 13.26 -29.60
CA LEU A 76 0.51 13.99 -28.36
C LEU A 76 1.80 14.60 -27.80
N LYS A 77 2.91 13.85 -27.80
CA LYS A 77 4.23 14.37 -27.37
C LYS A 77 4.66 15.58 -28.18
N LYS A 78 4.47 15.56 -29.50
CA LYS A 78 4.82 16.67 -30.39
C LYS A 78 3.93 17.90 -30.17
N LYS A 79 2.62 17.68 -29.97
CA LYS A 79 1.64 18.77 -29.80
C LYS A 79 1.70 19.40 -28.40
N TYR A 80 1.98 18.59 -27.38
CA TYR A 80 2.02 18.99 -25.96
C TYR A 80 3.32 18.51 -25.29
N PRO A 81 4.46 19.12 -25.63
CA PRO A 81 5.78 18.66 -25.14
C PRO A 81 5.93 18.77 -23.61
N HIS A 82 5.18 19.68 -22.97
CA HIS A 82 5.18 19.81 -21.52
C HIS A 82 4.65 18.54 -20.81
N ILE A 83 3.73 17.80 -21.43
CA ILE A 83 3.21 16.56 -20.85
C ILE A 83 4.33 15.51 -20.76
N ASP A 84 5.09 15.32 -21.85
CA ASP A 84 6.20 14.37 -21.86
C ASP A 84 7.27 14.79 -20.85
N HIS A 85 7.59 16.08 -20.76
CA HIS A 85 8.51 16.61 -19.75
C HIS A 85 8.04 16.36 -18.31
N ASN A 86 6.77 16.64 -18.01
CA ASN A 86 6.20 16.46 -16.67
C ASN A 86 6.18 14.97 -16.29
N LEU A 87 5.81 14.08 -17.21
CA LEU A 87 5.88 12.63 -16.98
C LEU A 87 7.31 12.17 -16.67
N GLN A 88 8.33 12.67 -17.37
CA GLN A 88 9.73 12.34 -17.05
C GLN A 88 10.14 12.85 -15.67
N THR A 89 9.74 14.06 -15.29
CA THR A 89 9.96 14.60 -13.95
C THR A 89 9.26 13.75 -12.87
N ASN A 90 8.06 13.28 -13.16
CA ASN A 90 7.22 12.52 -12.24
C ASN A 90 7.72 11.09 -11.96
N ILE A 91 8.66 10.54 -12.75
CA ILE A 91 9.27 9.22 -12.51
C ILE A 91 9.83 9.10 -11.08
N ASN A 92 10.33 10.19 -10.52
CA ASN A 92 10.91 10.24 -9.17
C ASN A 92 9.99 10.97 -8.16
N ARG A 93 8.68 10.91 -8.35
CA ARG A 93 7.67 11.57 -7.50
C ARG A 93 6.68 10.56 -6.94
N LEU A 94 6.15 10.86 -5.76
CA LEU A 94 5.08 10.06 -5.16
C LEU A 94 3.76 10.33 -5.88
N THR A 95 3.24 9.32 -6.57
CA THR A 95 1.92 9.34 -7.22
C THR A 95 0.94 8.42 -6.50
N SER A 96 -0.36 8.63 -6.74
CA SER A 96 -1.43 7.75 -6.28
C SER A 96 -2.43 7.45 -7.40
N PRO A 97 -3.31 6.44 -7.26
CA PRO A 97 -4.33 6.15 -8.25
C PRO A 97 -5.27 7.33 -8.56
N LEU A 98 -5.39 8.30 -7.65
CA LEU A 98 -6.18 9.52 -7.88
C LEU A 98 -5.54 10.43 -8.95
N ASP A 99 -4.22 10.41 -9.08
CA ASP A 99 -3.52 11.16 -10.11
C ASP A 99 -3.80 10.58 -11.50
N LEU A 100 -3.79 9.24 -11.60
CA LEU A 100 -4.24 8.54 -12.80
C LEU A 100 -5.69 8.87 -13.12
N TYR A 101 -6.59 8.86 -12.13
CA TYR A 101 -7.98 9.26 -12.31
C TYR A 101 -8.08 10.66 -12.94
N LYS A 102 -7.36 11.65 -12.41
CA LYS A 102 -7.30 13.00 -13.00
C LYS A 102 -6.75 13.02 -14.42
N THR A 103 -5.69 12.25 -14.67
CA THR A 103 -5.11 12.09 -16.02
C THR A 103 -6.14 11.54 -17.00
N LEU A 104 -6.94 10.56 -16.59
CA LEU A 104 -8.00 9.98 -17.42
C LEU A 104 -9.12 10.98 -17.69
N ILE A 105 -9.47 11.83 -16.73
CA ILE A 105 -10.43 12.93 -16.95
C ILE A 105 -9.88 13.93 -17.98
N ASP A 106 -8.61 14.31 -17.89
CA ASP A 106 -7.98 15.20 -18.87
C ASP A 106 -7.99 14.58 -20.28
N ILE A 107 -7.69 13.29 -20.39
CA ILE A 107 -7.77 12.56 -21.66
C ILE A 107 -9.20 12.56 -22.22
N ALA A 108 -10.18 12.22 -21.40
CA ALA A 108 -11.58 12.11 -21.81
C ALA A 108 -12.18 13.46 -22.24
N THR A 109 -11.70 14.55 -21.64
CA THR A 109 -12.18 15.92 -21.91
C THR A 109 -11.30 16.69 -22.91
N ASN A 110 -10.22 16.06 -23.41
CA ASN A 110 -9.20 16.71 -24.24
C ASN A 110 -8.54 17.94 -23.59
N SER A 111 -8.41 17.93 -22.27
CA SER A 111 -7.78 18.98 -21.47
C SER A 111 -6.27 18.75 -21.37
N TYR A 112 -5.54 19.11 -22.42
CA TYR A 112 -4.08 18.91 -22.53
C TYR A 112 -3.26 20.20 -22.38
N ASN A 113 -3.90 21.34 -22.20
CA ASN A 113 -3.18 22.61 -22.05
C ASN A 113 -2.57 22.72 -20.64
N PRO A 114 -1.41 23.38 -20.48
CA PRO A 114 -0.80 23.57 -19.18
C PRO A 114 -1.79 24.24 -18.22
N GLN A 115 -2.00 23.63 -17.06
CA GLN A 115 -2.75 24.26 -15.99
C GLN A 115 -1.85 25.24 -15.22
N PRO A 116 -2.37 26.38 -14.75
CA PRO A 116 -1.57 27.32 -13.97
C PRO A 116 -0.97 26.64 -12.73
N LYS A 117 0.32 26.88 -12.47
CA LYS A 117 0.97 26.36 -11.25
C LYS A 117 0.21 26.85 -10.02
N GLY A 118 -0.34 25.92 -9.23
CA GLY A 118 -1.04 26.23 -7.98
C GLY A 118 -2.57 26.35 -8.07
N THR A 119 -3.21 26.10 -9.22
CA THR A 119 -4.70 26.03 -9.29
C THR A 119 -5.29 24.69 -8.86
N GLU A 120 -4.46 23.68 -8.54
CA GLU A 120 -4.91 22.42 -7.95
C GLU A 120 -5.22 22.55 -6.44
N ALA A 121 -5.88 23.65 -6.07
CA ALA A 121 -6.62 23.77 -4.83
C ALA A 121 -7.90 22.90 -4.89
N ILE A 122 -7.73 21.61 -5.14
CA ILE A 122 -8.65 20.60 -4.62
C ILE A 122 -7.73 19.57 -3.96
N LYS A 123 -7.35 19.87 -2.72
CA LYS A 123 -6.61 18.98 -1.79
C LYS A 123 -7.22 17.56 -1.63
N ASN A 124 -8.34 17.29 -2.31
CA ASN A 124 -9.20 16.14 -2.11
C ASN A 124 -9.35 15.22 -3.35
N SER A 125 -8.61 15.41 -4.47
CA SER A 125 -8.93 14.64 -5.69
C SER A 125 -7.78 14.17 -6.60
N GLY A 126 -6.51 14.34 -6.20
CA GLY A 126 -5.34 13.95 -7.02
C GLY A 126 -4.87 15.06 -7.98
N ILE A 127 -3.69 14.87 -8.55
CA ILE A 127 -2.99 15.77 -9.50
C ILE A 127 -2.82 15.02 -10.81
N SER A 128 -3.23 15.60 -11.94
CA SER A 128 -3.04 14.95 -13.25
C SER A 128 -1.54 14.68 -13.50
N LEU A 129 -1.21 13.49 -13.99
CA LEU A 129 0.17 13.11 -14.34
C LEU A 129 0.72 13.92 -15.52
N PHE A 130 -0.15 14.65 -16.24
CA PHE A 130 0.24 15.61 -17.26
C PHE A 130 0.80 16.92 -16.67
N ASN A 131 0.61 17.15 -15.37
CA ASN A 131 1.23 18.23 -14.59
C ASN A 131 2.41 17.72 -13.76
N GLU A 132 3.26 18.62 -13.28
CA GLU A 132 4.38 18.27 -12.41
C GLU A 132 3.87 17.93 -10.99
N ILE A 133 4.21 16.75 -10.49
CA ILE A 133 3.91 16.32 -9.13
C ILE A 133 4.93 16.95 -8.16
N PRO A 134 4.51 17.55 -7.03
CA PRO A 134 5.42 18.19 -6.08
C PRO A 134 6.49 17.23 -5.54
N LYS A 135 7.73 17.72 -5.42
CA LYS A 135 8.88 16.93 -4.92
C LYS A 135 8.71 16.45 -3.49
N ASP A 136 8.07 17.26 -2.67
CA ASP A 136 7.88 17.10 -1.24
C ASP A 136 6.49 16.56 -0.88
N ARG A 137 5.74 16.03 -1.85
CA ARG A 137 4.41 15.45 -1.64
C ARG A 137 4.47 14.28 -0.66
N THR A 138 3.67 14.34 0.39
CA THR A 138 3.55 13.28 1.40
C THR A 138 2.43 12.28 1.07
N CYS A 139 2.39 11.13 1.74
CA CYS A 139 1.27 10.19 1.63
C CYS A 139 -0.08 10.87 1.96
N THR A 140 -0.10 11.77 2.95
CA THR A 140 -1.30 12.54 3.30
C THR A 140 -1.73 13.48 2.17
N ASP A 141 -0.79 14.18 1.54
CA ASP A 141 -1.08 15.03 0.36
C ASP A 141 -1.56 14.21 -0.84
N ALA A 142 -1.13 12.95 -0.93
CA ALA A 142 -1.54 12.00 -1.96
C ALA A 142 -2.82 11.21 -1.63
N LEU A 143 -3.42 11.45 -0.45
CA LEU A 143 -4.55 10.70 0.10
C LEU A 143 -4.31 9.18 0.19
N ILE A 144 -3.06 8.80 0.44
CA ILE A 144 -2.64 7.41 0.68
C ILE A 144 -2.82 7.13 2.19
N PRO A 145 -3.62 6.13 2.57
CA PRO A 145 -3.76 5.71 3.98
C PRO A 145 -2.41 5.31 4.59
N GLU A 146 -2.27 5.45 5.91
CA GLU A 146 -0.99 5.20 6.62
C GLU A 146 -0.50 3.76 6.43
N SER A 147 -1.42 2.80 6.50
CA SER A 147 -1.22 1.36 6.28
C SER A 147 -0.72 1.05 4.87
N SER A 148 -1.07 1.87 3.88
CA SER A 148 -0.62 1.76 2.49
C SER A 148 0.58 2.66 2.16
N CYS A 149 0.99 3.54 3.09
CA CYS A 149 2.14 4.41 2.87
C CYS A 149 3.45 3.60 2.91
N ALA A 150 4.25 3.71 1.86
CA ALA A 150 5.61 3.17 1.78
C ALA A 150 6.68 4.20 2.22
N CYS A 151 6.29 5.46 2.38
CA CYS A 151 7.18 6.61 2.54
C CYS A 151 7.56 6.94 4.00
N TYR A 152 7.78 5.95 4.87
CA TYR A 152 8.17 6.22 6.26
C TYR A 152 9.56 5.69 6.60
N THR A 153 10.21 6.35 7.56
CA THR A 153 11.41 5.81 8.20
C THR A 153 11.01 5.18 9.54
N SER A 154 11.77 4.18 9.98
CA SER A 154 11.46 3.49 11.23
C SER A 154 12.70 2.94 11.91
N GLU A 155 12.64 2.85 13.23
CA GLU A 155 13.67 2.20 14.06
C GLU A 155 13.10 0.95 14.74
N ALA A 156 13.92 -0.09 14.89
CA ALA A 156 13.51 -1.32 15.55
C ALA A 156 13.38 -1.13 17.05
N ILE A 157 12.37 -1.75 17.65
CA ILE A 157 12.13 -1.77 19.10
C ILE A 157 12.19 -3.22 19.58
N PRO A 158 12.75 -3.50 20.78
CA PRO A 158 12.66 -4.80 21.42
C PRO A 158 11.21 -5.29 21.51
N THR A 159 10.97 -6.55 21.13
CA THR A 159 9.62 -7.14 21.12
C THR A 159 9.08 -7.45 22.51
N ASN A 160 9.95 -7.59 23.51
CA ASN A 160 9.63 -7.75 24.93
C ASN A 160 9.42 -6.42 25.67
N ASN A 161 9.20 -5.33 24.92
CA ASN A 161 8.89 -4.03 25.52
C ASN A 161 7.44 -4.04 26.02
N ALA A 162 7.22 -3.67 27.29
CA ALA A 162 5.91 -3.69 27.93
C ALA A 162 4.84 -2.88 27.18
N VAL A 163 5.22 -1.77 26.53
CA VAL A 163 4.29 -0.96 25.72
C VAL A 163 3.84 -1.75 24.50
N ILE A 164 4.77 -2.43 23.82
CA ILE A 164 4.48 -3.26 22.64
C ILE A 164 3.63 -4.48 23.01
N GLU A 165 3.92 -5.13 24.14
CA GLU A 165 3.12 -6.27 24.62
C GLU A 165 1.69 -5.85 24.96
N ASN A 166 1.51 -4.71 25.64
CA ASN A 166 0.20 -4.16 25.97
C ASN A 166 -0.59 -3.79 24.70
N ILE A 167 0.03 -3.06 23.78
CA ILE A 167 -0.62 -2.69 22.50
C ILE A 167 -1.04 -3.96 21.76
N THR A 168 -0.15 -4.94 21.62
CA THR A 168 -0.42 -6.16 20.86
C THR A 168 -1.56 -6.96 21.50
N SER A 169 -1.56 -7.10 22.83
CA SER A 169 -2.61 -7.81 23.56
C SER A 169 -3.98 -7.14 23.39
N SER A 170 -4.02 -5.81 23.48
CA SER A 170 -5.25 -5.04 23.23
C SER A 170 -5.71 -5.12 21.76
N VAL A 171 -4.79 -5.15 20.78
CA VAL A 171 -5.12 -5.38 19.37
C VAL A 171 -5.74 -6.76 19.16
N VAL A 172 -5.20 -7.82 19.77
CA VAL A 172 -5.81 -9.17 19.75
C VAL A 172 -7.20 -9.14 20.39
N GLY A 173 -7.39 -8.38 21.47
CA GLY A 173 -8.69 -8.10 22.06
C GLY A 173 -9.67 -7.46 21.07
N THR A 174 -9.22 -6.47 20.31
CA THR A 174 -10.01 -5.81 19.25
C THR A 174 -10.42 -6.80 18.16
N ILE A 175 -9.51 -7.66 17.67
CA ILE A 175 -9.86 -8.71 16.69
C ILE A 175 -10.94 -9.64 17.27
N ASN A 176 -10.77 -10.07 18.52
CA ASN A 176 -11.75 -10.92 19.19
C ASN A 176 -13.10 -10.23 19.38
N ASN A 177 -13.13 -8.90 19.52
CA ASN A 177 -14.37 -8.13 19.57
C ASN A 177 -15.06 -8.08 18.21
N TYR A 178 -14.32 -7.94 17.11
CA TYR A 178 -14.88 -8.06 15.75
C TYR A 178 -15.52 -9.43 15.50
N LEU A 179 -14.92 -10.49 16.03
CA LEU A 179 -15.44 -11.86 15.91
C LEU A 179 -16.55 -12.20 16.91
N LYS A 180 -16.92 -11.30 17.83
CA LYS A 180 -17.93 -11.56 18.87
C LYS A 180 -19.28 -12.01 18.31
N PRO A 181 -19.83 -11.43 17.22
CA PRO A 181 -21.07 -11.91 16.60
C PRO A 181 -20.98 -13.33 16.04
N HIS A 182 -19.77 -13.80 15.70
CA HIS A 182 -19.52 -15.12 15.12
C HIS A 182 -18.84 -16.09 16.11
N ARG A 183 -18.91 -15.83 17.42
CA ARG A 183 -18.18 -16.61 18.43
C ARG A 183 -18.58 -18.09 18.48
N SER A 184 -19.79 -18.45 18.02
CA SER A 184 -20.21 -19.85 17.87
C SER A 184 -19.40 -20.60 16.82
N LYS A 185 -18.92 -19.91 15.78
CA LYS A 185 -18.19 -20.49 14.65
C LYS A 185 -16.69 -20.22 14.71
N CYS A 186 -16.28 -19.01 15.08
CA CYS A 186 -14.88 -18.60 15.12
C CYS A 186 -14.27 -18.82 16.53
N ALA A 187 -13.07 -19.40 16.56
CA ALA A 187 -12.27 -19.58 17.77
C ALA A 187 -11.85 -18.24 18.38
N VAL A 188 -11.60 -18.23 19.70
CA VAL A 188 -10.97 -17.09 20.37
C VAL A 188 -9.49 -17.10 20.01
N LEU A 189 -8.97 -15.97 19.54
CA LEU A 189 -7.57 -15.83 19.18
C LEU A 189 -6.75 -15.40 20.39
N ILE A 190 -5.55 -15.94 20.53
CA ILE A 190 -4.61 -15.63 21.61
C ILE A 190 -3.27 -15.24 21.00
N LEU A 191 -2.61 -14.23 21.55
CA LEU A 191 -1.26 -13.85 21.14
C LEU A 191 -0.30 -15.01 21.35
N LYS A 192 0.39 -15.43 20.28
CA LYS A 192 1.43 -16.47 20.31
C LYS A 192 2.81 -15.85 20.44
N LYS A 193 3.12 -14.87 19.59
CA LYS A 193 4.45 -14.27 19.47
C LYS A 193 4.41 -12.90 18.82
N ILE A 194 5.26 -11.98 19.27
CA ILE A 194 5.56 -10.73 18.56
C ILE A 194 6.82 -10.96 17.73
N HIS A 195 6.71 -10.84 16.41
CA HIS A 195 7.84 -11.04 15.49
C HIS A 195 8.67 -9.78 15.30
N GLN A 196 8.01 -8.62 15.28
CA GLN A 196 8.67 -7.35 15.01
C GLN A 196 7.89 -6.19 15.63
N ALA A 197 8.62 -5.20 16.13
CA ALA A 197 8.09 -3.91 16.54
C ALA A 197 9.01 -2.79 16.04
N LYS A 198 8.42 -1.68 15.61
CA LYS A 198 9.13 -0.52 15.08
C LYS A 198 8.49 0.78 15.53
N LEU A 199 9.28 1.80 15.85
CA LEU A 199 8.81 3.17 15.96
C LEU A 199 8.85 3.79 14.56
N ILE A 200 7.72 4.31 14.09
CA ILE A 200 7.64 5.05 12.83
C ILE A 200 7.98 6.51 13.10
N HIS A 201 8.83 7.08 12.26
CA HIS A 201 9.04 8.51 12.21
C HIS A 201 8.24 9.10 11.04
N SER A 202 7.40 10.10 11.33
CA SER A 202 6.46 10.73 10.37
C SER A 202 7.13 11.47 9.20
N ASN A 203 8.45 11.52 9.15
CA ASN A 203 9.18 12.31 8.17
C ASN A 203 10.10 11.40 7.37
N LEU A 204 9.93 11.40 6.04
CA LEU A 204 11.06 11.24 5.14
C LEU A 204 12.02 12.39 5.43
N LYS A 205 13.00 12.20 6.32
CA LYS A 205 14.22 12.97 6.19
C LYS A 205 14.87 12.44 4.91
N HIS A 206 14.75 13.20 3.82
CA HIS A 206 15.75 13.11 2.74
C HIS A 206 17.10 13.44 3.38
N LEU A 207 17.78 12.41 3.87
CA LEU A 207 19.20 12.49 4.21
C LEU A 207 19.92 12.42 2.87
N GLU A 208 20.08 13.56 2.18
CA GLU A 208 21.05 13.61 1.09
C GLU A 208 22.45 13.36 1.70
N PRO A 209 23.14 12.27 1.34
CA PRO A 209 24.48 12.03 1.86
C PRO A 209 25.41 13.14 1.34
N GLY A 210 26.06 13.87 2.26
CA GLY A 210 27.20 14.74 1.91
C GLY A 210 26.94 16.23 1.70
N LYS A 211 25.70 16.75 1.81
CA LYS A 211 25.49 18.22 1.83
C LYS A 211 25.49 18.76 3.26
N LYS A 212 26.37 19.74 3.53
CA LYS A 212 26.34 20.54 4.77
C LYS A 212 24.93 21.14 4.92
N LYS A 213 24.29 20.90 6.06
CA LYS A 213 22.95 21.42 6.36
C LYS A 213 22.89 22.93 6.10
N ALA A 214 22.01 23.36 5.19
CA ALA A 214 21.77 24.78 4.97
C ALA A 214 21.21 25.42 6.26
N ILE A 215 21.53 26.68 6.51
CA ILE A 215 21.13 27.43 7.72
C ILE A 215 19.59 27.40 7.89
N TRP A 216 18.85 27.42 6.78
CA TRP A 216 17.39 27.30 6.76
C TRP A 216 16.87 25.95 7.28
N GLN A 217 17.62 24.85 7.18
CA GLN A 217 17.24 23.55 7.77
C GLN A 217 17.40 23.51 9.29
N TYR A 218 18.16 24.44 9.89
CA TYR A 218 18.20 24.65 11.34
C TYR A 218 17.03 25.53 11.82
N LEU A 219 16.55 26.45 10.96
CA LEU A 219 15.43 27.34 11.23
C LEU A 219 14.07 26.68 10.95
N TYR A 220 14.00 25.79 9.95
CA TYR A 220 12.83 24.96 9.67
C TYR A 220 12.82 23.78 10.64
N LYS A 221 12.25 23.99 11.83
CA LYS A 221 11.81 22.88 12.68
C LYS A 221 10.48 22.40 12.11
N PRO A 222 10.41 21.30 11.31
CA PRO A 222 9.12 20.69 11.04
C PRO A 222 8.46 20.46 12.40
N LYS A 223 7.18 20.80 12.54
CA LYS A 223 6.43 20.46 13.75
C LYS A 223 6.67 18.98 13.99
N LEU A 224 7.45 18.66 15.03
CA LEU A 224 7.66 17.27 15.43
C LEU A 224 6.26 16.76 15.69
N ASP A 225 5.79 15.83 14.86
CA ASP A 225 4.57 15.12 15.18
C ASP A 225 4.89 14.40 16.49
N LYS A 226 4.36 14.93 17.61
CA LYS A 226 4.65 14.40 18.96
C LYS A 226 4.06 13.00 19.16
N LYS A 227 3.36 12.50 18.15
CA LYS A 227 2.62 11.26 18.16
C LYS A 227 3.58 10.11 17.88
N GLN A 228 3.73 9.24 18.87
CA GLN A 228 4.52 8.02 18.72
C GLN A 228 3.68 6.99 17.98
N ARG A 229 4.17 6.54 16.84
CA ARG A 229 3.50 5.54 16.01
C ARG A 229 4.30 4.24 16.03
N TYR A 230 3.63 3.13 16.25
CA TYR A 230 4.24 1.81 16.28
C TYR A 230 3.72 0.95 15.14
N PHE A 231 4.64 0.29 14.44
CA PHE A 231 4.32 -0.80 13.52
C PHE A 231 4.69 -2.13 14.18
N ILE A 232 3.72 -3.03 14.28
CA ILE A 232 3.87 -4.31 14.99
C ILE A 232 3.44 -5.45 14.09
N ILE A 233 4.24 -6.51 14.10
CA ILE A 233 3.93 -7.80 13.49
C ILE A 233 3.87 -8.86 14.57
N PHE A 234 2.75 -9.56 14.64
CA PHE A 234 2.51 -10.58 15.64
C PHE A 234 1.79 -11.78 15.05
N GLU A 235 1.88 -12.90 15.74
CA GLU A 235 1.25 -14.17 15.39
C GLU A 235 0.29 -14.59 16.50
N VAL A 236 -0.84 -15.18 16.11
CA VAL A 236 -1.86 -15.67 17.04
C VAL A 236 -2.10 -17.17 16.88
N MET A 237 -2.68 -17.78 17.91
CA MET A 237 -3.22 -19.15 17.87
C MET A 237 -4.74 -19.13 18.09
N PRO A 238 -5.49 -20.14 17.61
CA PRO A 238 -5.02 -21.36 16.92
C PRO A 238 -4.76 -21.19 15.41
N SER A 239 -5.01 -20.01 14.84
CA SER A 239 -4.99 -19.82 13.37
C SER A 239 -3.60 -19.77 12.72
N GLU A 240 -2.54 -19.64 13.53
CA GLU A 240 -1.19 -19.30 13.07
C GLU A 240 -1.19 -18.04 12.19
N GLY A 241 -2.15 -17.16 12.44
CA GLY A 241 -2.32 -15.93 11.70
C GLY A 241 -1.29 -14.90 12.07
N ILE A 242 -0.55 -14.43 11.06
CA ILE A 242 0.40 -13.33 11.18
C ILE A 242 -0.34 -12.05 10.80
N PHE A 243 -0.33 -11.07 11.70
CA PHE A 243 -1.01 -9.80 11.54
C PHE A 243 -0.03 -8.63 11.59
N GLU A 244 -0.33 -7.60 10.81
CA GLU A 244 0.37 -6.32 10.80
C GLU A 244 -0.59 -5.21 11.26
N VAL A 245 -0.10 -4.33 12.12
CA VAL A 245 -0.89 -3.20 12.61
C VAL A 245 -0.01 -1.97 12.78
N THR A 246 -0.56 -0.80 12.45
CA THR A 246 0.01 0.49 12.79
C THR A 246 -0.85 1.17 13.85
N THR A 247 -0.25 1.56 14.96
CA THR A 247 -0.93 2.22 16.08
C THR A 247 -0.32 3.58 16.39
N GLU A 248 -1.10 4.49 16.94
CA GLU A 248 -0.66 5.81 17.40
C GLU A 248 -0.98 5.98 18.88
N ILE A 249 0.00 6.41 19.68
CA ILE A 249 -0.19 6.73 21.09
C ILE A 249 -0.95 8.05 21.21
N THR A 250 -2.03 8.03 21.99
CA THR A 250 -2.82 9.22 22.33
C THR A 250 -2.21 9.97 23.51
N GLN A 251 -2.67 11.20 23.73
CA GLN A 251 -2.23 12.02 24.86
C GLN A 251 -2.56 11.43 26.24
N THR A 252 -3.49 10.47 26.31
CA THR A 252 -3.91 9.79 27.54
C THR A 252 -3.13 8.50 27.80
N ASN A 253 -2.01 8.26 27.11
CA ASN A 253 -1.28 6.98 27.08
C ASN A 253 -2.13 5.79 26.62
N ASN A 254 -3.26 6.03 25.97
CA ASN A 254 -3.97 4.99 25.21
C ASN A 254 -3.37 4.91 23.81
N PHE A 255 -3.88 4.00 22.98
CA PHE A 255 -3.51 3.95 21.57
C PHE A 255 -4.74 3.84 20.70
N ILE A 256 -4.60 4.30 19.45
CA ILE A 256 -5.57 4.07 18.39
C ILE A 256 -4.93 3.23 17.29
N ILE A 257 -5.71 2.38 16.64
CA ILE A 257 -5.31 1.70 15.40
C ILE A 257 -5.55 2.72 14.28
N LEU A 258 -4.51 3.05 13.51
CA LEU A 258 -4.60 4.12 12.50
C LEU A 258 -5.38 3.70 11.25
N ASP A 259 -5.45 2.40 10.94
CA ASP A 259 -6.19 1.85 9.79
C ASP A 259 -6.80 0.48 10.14
N LYS A 260 -6.52 -0.55 9.33
CA LYS A 260 -6.97 -1.93 9.52
C LYS A 260 -5.84 -2.79 10.08
N ILE A 261 -6.23 -3.87 10.75
CA ILE A 261 -5.33 -4.96 11.12
C ILE A 261 -5.22 -5.88 9.91
N ILE A 262 -4.03 -6.04 9.34
CA ILE A 262 -3.86 -6.74 8.06
C ILE A 262 -3.37 -8.16 8.33
N ARG A 263 -4.07 -9.18 7.81
CA ARG A 263 -3.58 -10.57 7.78
C ARG A 263 -2.49 -10.69 6.71
N ALA A 264 -1.26 -11.00 7.12
CA ALA A 264 -0.07 -11.02 6.27
C ALA A 264 0.28 -12.41 5.68
N ASN A 265 -0.35 -13.49 6.16
CA ASN A 265 -0.21 -14.83 5.60
C ASN A 265 -1.56 -15.40 5.15
N ARG A 266 -1.52 -16.33 4.18
CA ARG A 266 -2.72 -17.01 3.68
C ARG A 266 -3.51 -17.66 4.81
N TYR A 267 -4.83 -17.48 4.80
CA TYR A 267 -5.76 -18.14 5.72
C TYR A 267 -6.55 -19.28 5.06
N GLY A 268 -6.70 -19.29 3.73
CA GLY A 268 -7.32 -20.40 2.99
C GLY A 268 -8.70 -20.77 3.54
N ASN A 269 -8.91 -22.06 3.83
CA ASN A 269 -10.19 -22.58 4.35
C ASN A 269 -10.35 -22.40 5.87
N GLN A 270 -9.40 -21.75 6.57
CA GLN A 270 -9.52 -21.51 8.02
C GLN A 270 -10.78 -20.74 8.40
N SER A 271 -11.35 -19.94 7.50
CA SER A 271 -12.53 -19.10 7.75
C SER A 271 -13.78 -19.54 6.97
N ALA A 272 -13.84 -20.79 6.50
CA ALA A 272 -14.91 -21.29 5.63
C ALA A 272 -16.34 -21.27 6.25
N CYS A 273 -16.42 -21.20 7.58
CA CYS A 273 -17.67 -21.20 8.35
C CYS A 273 -18.40 -19.84 8.36
N ILE A 274 -17.78 -18.77 7.85
CA ILE A 274 -18.38 -17.44 7.72
C ILE A 274 -18.28 -16.94 6.27
N ASP A 275 -19.22 -16.09 5.87
CA ASP A 275 -19.22 -15.46 4.54
C ASP A 275 -18.87 -13.96 4.57
N ASP A 276 -18.76 -13.38 5.76
CA ASP A 276 -18.37 -11.98 5.95
C ASP A 276 -16.94 -11.75 5.45
N ARG A 277 -16.82 -10.97 4.37
CA ARG A 277 -15.53 -10.72 3.70
C ARG A 277 -14.55 -9.95 4.56
N ASP A 278 -15.03 -9.02 5.39
CA ASP A 278 -14.18 -8.21 6.26
C ASP A 278 -13.68 -9.01 7.47
N LEU A 279 -14.44 -10.02 7.91
CA LEU A 279 -14.09 -10.86 9.07
C LEU A 279 -13.35 -12.15 8.72
N LYS A 280 -13.43 -12.62 7.46
CA LYS A 280 -12.71 -13.81 6.97
C LYS A 280 -11.22 -13.83 7.32
N PRO A 281 -10.44 -12.74 7.16
CA PRO A 281 -9.01 -12.75 7.49
C PRO A 281 -8.69 -13.03 8.96
N TYR A 282 -9.65 -12.80 9.86
CA TYR A 282 -9.50 -12.98 11.30
C TYR A 282 -10.03 -14.32 11.80
N CYS A 283 -11.11 -14.84 11.20
CA CYS A 283 -11.79 -16.02 11.72
C CYS A 283 -10.95 -17.30 11.52
N TYR A 284 -10.92 -18.12 12.57
CA TYR A 284 -10.53 -19.52 12.50
C TYR A 284 -11.70 -20.39 12.95
N CYS A 285 -12.20 -21.23 12.05
CA CYS A 285 -13.36 -22.06 12.31
C CYS A 285 -13.04 -23.09 13.38
N LYS A 286 -13.92 -23.18 14.37
CA LYS A 286 -13.92 -24.27 15.32
C LYS A 286 -14.21 -25.55 14.54
N GLU A 287 -13.49 -26.62 14.86
CA GLU A 287 -13.90 -27.96 14.42
C GLU A 287 -15.34 -28.17 14.91
N THR A 288 -16.26 -28.33 13.97
CA THR A 288 -17.57 -28.85 14.29
C THR A 288 -17.32 -30.33 14.55
N THR A 289 -17.58 -30.81 15.77
CA THR A 289 -17.74 -32.24 15.98
C THR A 289 -18.82 -32.70 15.01
N LEU A 290 -18.41 -33.31 13.90
CA LEU A 290 -19.31 -34.06 13.05
C LEU A 290 -19.77 -35.22 13.95
N GLU A 291 -20.97 -35.10 14.51
CA GLU A 291 -21.71 -36.27 14.96
C GLU A 291 -21.85 -37.15 13.72
N VAL A 292 -20.99 -38.17 13.65
CA VAL A 292 -21.16 -39.29 12.74
C VAL A 292 -22.45 -39.96 13.17
N GLN A 293 -23.55 -39.62 12.51
CA GLN A 293 -24.75 -40.43 12.59
C GLN A 293 -24.44 -41.76 11.90
N SER A 294 -24.29 -42.79 12.73
CA SER A 294 -24.21 -44.20 12.38
C SER A 294 -25.46 -44.71 11.67
#